data_AF-A0AAV4MZS3-F1
#
_entry.id   AF-A0AAV4MZS3-F1
#
_cell.length_a   1.000
_cell.length_b   1.000
_cell.length_c   1.000
_cell.angle_alpha   90.00
_cell.angle_beta   90.00
_cell.angle_gamma   90.00
#
_symmetry.space_group_name_H-M   'P 1'
#
loop_
_entity.id
_entity.type
_entity.pdbx_description
1 polymer ?
#
loop_
_entity_poly.entity_id
_entity_poly.type
_entity_poly.pdbx_seq_one_letter_code
_entity_poly.pdbx_strand_id
1 'polypeptide(L)'
;MSTAGSSMSNIMESVPKKKKTSIPVIIVEDHNEVLYHIYRAIGSKKIPLENGLMIHFDSHPDLVVPKHLDAERIFEKDYVLNCLSIENWIIPSIYAGHFNSVVWMKPTWATQLDEGLHKFKLGMDKNSKEMKSILLKENIATNFSAIYDA
;
A
#
# COMPACT_ATOMS: atom_id res chain seq x y z
N MET A 1 -57.14 41.98 -20.87
CA MET A 1 -56.27 42.00 -19.68
C MET A 1 -55.81 40.58 -19.40
N SER A 2 -54.49 40.42 -19.39
CA SER A 2 -53.75 39.19 -19.14
C SER A 2 -54.00 38.65 -17.72
N THR A 3 -54.04 37.34 -17.56
CA THR A 3 -53.16 36.63 -16.59
C THR A 3 -53.22 35.13 -16.85
N ALA A 4 -52.13 34.60 -17.39
CA ALA A 4 -51.84 33.19 -17.53
C ALA A 4 -51.57 32.58 -16.14
N GLY A 5 -52.22 31.43 -15.86
CA GLY A 5 -51.90 30.60 -14.71
C GLY A 5 -50.51 29.99 -14.90
N SER A 6 -49.51 30.58 -14.23
CA SER A 6 -48.16 30.05 -14.21
C SER A 6 -48.10 28.81 -13.32
N SER A 7 -47.86 27.67 -13.96
CA SER A 7 -47.46 26.40 -13.36
C SER A 7 -46.22 26.62 -12.48
N MET A 8 -46.38 26.68 -11.16
CA MET A 8 -45.27 26.51 -10.24
C MET A 8 -44.89 25.03 -10.23
N SER A 9 -44.07 24.66 -11.21
CA SER A 9 -43.28 23.44 -11.16
C SER A 9 -42.43 23.51 -9.88
N ASN A 10 -42.64 22.52 -9.01
CA ASN A 10 -41.75 22.25 -7.89
C ASN A 10 -40.33 22.04 -8.44
N ILE A 11 -39.52 23.08 -8.39
CA ILE A 11 -38.06 22.98 -8.47
C ILE A 11 -37.64 22.41 -7.12
N MET A 12 -37.87 21.12 -6.93
CA MET A 12 -37.04 20.32 -6.02
C MET A 12 -35.71 20.18 -6.73
N GLU A 13 -34.84 21.17 -6.52
CA GLU A 13 -33.44 21.08 -6.85
C GLU A 13 -32.91 19.83 -6.17
N SER A 14 -32.72 18.77 -6.96
CA SER A 14 -32.28 17.48 -6.46
C SER A 14 -30.88 17.67 -5.90
N VAL A 15 -30.77 17.81 -4.59
CA VAL A 15 -29.49 17.85 -3.89
C VAL A 15 -28.66 16.67 -4.40
N PRO A 16 -27.49 16.91 -5.02
CA PRO A 16 -26.71 15.83 -5.61
C PRO A 16 -26.38 14.83 -4.50
N LYS A 17 -26.97 13.63 -4.58
CA LYS A 17 -26.71 12.55 -3.64
C LYS A 17 -25.21 12.27 -3.67
N LYS A 18 -24.50 12.68 -2.62
CA LYS A 18 -23.08 12.38 -2.43
C LYS A 18 -22.91 10.87 -2.60
N LYS A 19 -22.21 10.46 -3.67
CA LYS A 19 -21.98 9.03 -3.95
C LYS A 19 -21.31 8.44 -2.71
N LYS A 20 -22.01 7.54 -2.02
CA LYS A 20 -21.49 6.89 -0.83
C LYS A 20 -20.33 5.99 -1.28
N THR A 21 -19.10 6.48 -1.13
CA THR A 21 -17.89 5.71 -1.44
C THR A 21 -17.71 4.69 -0.33
N SER A 22 -18.16 3.46 -0.56
CA SER A 22 -17.87 2.34 0.32
C SER A 22 -16.40 1.96 0.14
N ILE A 23 -15.67 1.82 1.25
CA ILE A 23 -14.31 1.28 1.24
C ILE A 23 -14.41 -0.23 0.94
N PRO A 24 -13.74 -0.75 -0.10
CA PRO A 24 -13.77 -2.17 -0.40
C PRO A 24 -13.09 -2.97 0.71
N VAL A 25 -13.74 -4.06 1.15
CA VAL A 25 -13.19 -5.02 2.11
C VAL A 25 -12.90 -6.31 1.36
N ILE A 26 -11.71 -6.86 1.59
CA ILE A 26 -11.21 -8.04 0.90
C ILE A 26 -10.67 -8.98 1.97
N ILE A 27 -11.08 -10.23 1.91
CA ILE A 27 -10.64 -11.30 2.79
C ILE A 27 -9.85 -12.26 1.92
N VAL A 28 -8.65 -12.59 2.37
CA VAL A 28 -7.74 -13.55 1.73
C VAL A 28 -7.31 -14.57 2.78
N GLU A 29 -6.84 -15.74 2.34
CA GLU A 29 -6.33 -16.75 3.27
C GLU A 29 -4.89 -16.40 3.66
N ASP A 30 -3.99 -16.34 2.68
CA ASP A 30 -2.58 -16.02 2.86
C ASP A 30 -2.27 -14.54 2.58
N HIS A 31 -1.31 -13.96 3.30
CA HIS A 31 -0.99 -12.53 3.21
C HIS A 31 -0.66 -12.09 1.78
N ASN A 32 0.13 -12.88 1.06
CA ASN A 32 0.59 -12.54 -0.30
C ASN A 32 -0.54 -12.54 -1.35
N GLU A 33 -1.66 -13.21 -1.09
CA GLU A 33 -2.82 -13.21 -2.01
C GLU A 33 -3.43 -11.81 -2.17
N VAL A 34 -3.23 -10.91 -1.20
CA VAL A 34 -3.67 -9.51 -1.26
C VAL A 34 -3.11 -8.80 -2.50
N LEU A 35 -1.94 -9.19 -3.00
CA LEU A 35 -1.26 -8.53 -4.10
C LEU A 35 -2.08 -8.59 -5.40
N TYR A 36 -2.79 -9.70 -5.64
CA TYR A 36 -3.72 -9.81 -6.77
C TYR A 36 -4.81 -8.73 -6.71
N HIS A 37 -5.35 -8.49 -5.51
CA HIS A 37 -6.40 -7.51 -5.29
C HIS A 37 -5.89 -6.07 -5.41
N ILE A 38 -4.66 -5.81 -4.94
CA ILE A 38 -3.96 -4.54 -5.15
C ILE A 38 -3.81 -4.27 -6.66
N TYR A 39 -3.32 -5.23 -7.43
CA TYR A 39 -3.20 -5.09 -8.89
C TYR A 39 -4.55 -4.84 -9.57
N ARG A 40 -5.63 -5.48 -9.14
CA ARG A 40 -6.98 -5.17 -9.66
C ARG A 40 -7.43 -3.76 -9.27
N ALA A 41 -7.12 -3.29 -8.06
CA ALA A 41 -7.46 -1.94 -7.63
C ALA A 41 -6.70 -0.88 -8.45
N ILE A 42 -5.41 -1.12 -8.73
CA ILE A 42 -4.59 -0.30 -9.63
C ILE A 42 -5.17 -0.31 -11.05
N GLY A 43 -5.41 -1.49 -11.63
CA GLY A 43 -5.92 -1.61 -13.00
C GLY A 43 -7.31 -1.02 -13.19
N SER A 44 -8.14 -1.00 -12.13
CA SER A 44 -9.44 -0.32 -12.12
C SER A 44 -9.39 1.14 -11.66
N LYS A 45 -8.19 1.71 -11.48
CA LYS A 45 -7.94 3.10 -11.07
C LYS A 45 -8.61 3.50 -9.76
N LYS A 46 -8.81 2.53 -8.87
CA LYS A 46 -9.33 2.76 -7.50
C LYS A 46 -8.24 3.27 -6.56
N ILE A 47 -7.00 2.89 -6.82
CA ILE A 47 -5.80 3.41 -6.15
C ILE A 47 -4.78 3.85 -7.21
N PRO A 48 -3.84 4.75 -6.87
CA PRO A 48 -2.77 5.18 -7.77
C PRO A 48 -1.89 4.01 -8.23
N LEU A 49 -1.27 4.15 -9.40
CA LEU A 49 -0.33 3.17 -9.94
C LEU A 49 0.99 3.13 -9.17
N GLU A 50 1.44 4.28 -8.67
CA GLU A 50 2.75 4.47 -8.05
C GLU A 50 2.64 5.33 -6.79
N ASN A 51 3.66 5.25 -5.94
CA ASN A 51 3.83 6.11 -4.75
C ASN A 51 2.68 6.01 -3.73
N GLY A 52 2.07 4.83 -3.63
CA GLY A 52 1.08 4.54 -2.59
C GLY A 52 1.70 4.46 -1.19
N LEU A 53 0.87 4.75 -0.19
CA LEU A 53 1.14 4.47 1.21
C LEU A 53 0.41 3.18 1.63
N MET A 54 1.14 2.24 2.21
CA MET A 54 0.57 1.04 2.83
C MET A 54 0.58 1.17 4.35
N ILE A 55 -0.54 0.80 4.99
CA ILE A 55 -0.60 0.63 6.45
C ILE A 55 -0.79 -0.87 6.70
N HIS A 56 0.18 -1.49 7.36
CA HIS A 56 0.24 -2.93 7.60
C HIS A 56 0.15 -3.19 9.10
N PHE A 57 -0.94 -3.80 9.54
CA PHE A 57 -1.14 -4.22 10.92
C PHE A 57 -0.80 -5.69 11.04
N ASP A 58 0.34 -5.99 11.65
CA ASP A 58 0.79 -7.37 11.83
C ASP A 58 1.88 -7.48 12.90
N SER A 59 2.05 -8.67 13.44
CA SER A 59 3.21 -9.04 14.27
C SER A 59 4.51 -9.22 13.49
N HIS A 60 4.45 -9.36 12.16
CA HIS A 60 5.59 -9.47 11.26
C HIS A 60 5.65 -8.29 10.30
N PRO A 61 6.83 -7.85 9.86
CA PRO A 61 6.92 -6.72 8.93
C PRO A 61 6.60 -7.11 7.48
N ASP A 62 6.63 -8.40 7.12
CA ASP A 62 6.52 -8.93 5.76
C ASP A 62 7.47 -8.27 4.73
N LEU A 63 8.61 -7.76 5.23
CA LEU A 63 9.65 -7.07 4.45
C LEU A 63 10.82 -7.97 4.03
N VAL A 64 10.66 -9.30 4.05
CA VAL A 64 11.73 -10.20 3.59
C VAL A 64 11.92 -10.04 2.08
N VAL A 65 13.17 -9.95 1.63
CA VAL A 65 13.48 -9.91 0.20
C VAL A 65 13.37 -11.33 -0.39
N PRO A 66 12.53 -11.57 -1.41
CA PRO A 66 12.40 -12.89 -2.00
C PRO A 66 13.69 -13.30 -2.73
N LYS A 67 14.22 -14.49 -2.39
CA LYS A 67 15.53 -14.97 -2.88
C LYS A 67 15.52 -15.45 -4.33
N HIS A 68 14.38 -15.93 -4.83
CA HIS A 68 14.29 -16.58 -6.15
C HIS A 68 13.45 -15.78 -7.16
N LEU A 69 13.22 -14.50 -6.86
CA LEU A 69 12.52 -13.59 -7.76
C LEU A 69 13.54 -12.83 -8.63
N ASP A 70 13.41 -13.01 -9.95
CA ASP A 70 14.13 -12.25 -10.96
C ASP A 70 13.54 -10.83 -11.05
N ALA A 71 14.31 -9.84 -10.62
CA ALA A 71 13.85 -8.47 -10.52
C ALA A 71 13.60 -7.82 -11.89
N GLU A 72 14.13 -8.37 -13.00
CA GLU A 72 13.81 -7.89 -14.36
C GLU A 72 12.36 -8.20 -14.75
N ARG A 73 11.76 -9.22 -14.11
CA ARG A 73 10.41 -9.72 -14.40
C ARG A 73 9.37 -9.19 -13.42
N ILE A 74 9.67 -8.14 -12.67
CA ILE A 74 8.77 -7.60 -11.63
C ILE A 74 7.40 -7.15 -12.17
N PHE A 75 7.31 -6.78 -13.45
CA PHE A 75 6.05 -6.38 -14.07
C PHE A 75 5.26 -7.54 -14.68
N GLU A 76 5.80 -8.77 -14.65
CA GLU A 76 5.10 -9.98 -15.06
C GLU A 76 4.23 -10.49 -13.91
N LYS A 77 2.98 -10.02 -13.86
CA LYS A 77 2.01 -10.30 -12.80
C LYS A 77 1.96 -11.77 -12.35
N ASP A 78 1.76 -12.71 -13.28
CA ASP A 78 1.61 -14.13 -12.92
C ASP A 78 2.93 -14.74 -12.44
N TYR A 79 4.07 -14.26 -12.93
CA TYR A 79 5.37 -14.68 -12.42
C TYR A 79 5.55 -14.24 -10.97
N VAL A 80 5.34 -12.94 -10.69
CA VAL A 80 5.49 -12.39 -9.34
C VAL A 80 4.56 -13.09 -8.36
N LEU A 81 3.26 -13.21 -8.66
CA LEU A 81 2.30 -13.84 -7.74
C LEU A 81 2.66 -15.28 -7.36
N ASN A 82 3.31 -16.02 -8.27
CA ASN A 82 3.73 -17.41 -8.02
C ASN A 82 5.09 -17.53 -7.31
N CYS A 83 5.86 -16.45 -7.18
CA CYS A 83 7.17 -16.45 -6.53
C CYS A 83 7.13 -16.00 -5.07
N LEU A 84 5.99 -15.51 -4.58
CA LEU A 84 5.88 -14.90 -3.26
C LEU A 84 5.31 -15.84 -2.22
N SER A 85 5.57 -15.51 -0.96
CA SER A 85 5.05 -16.19 0.22
C SER A 85 4.63 -15.16 1.26
N ILE A 86 4.03 -15.63 2.35
CA ILE A 86 3.38 -14.79 3.36
C ILE A 86 4.31 -13.71 3.95
N GLU A 87 5.62 -13.94 4.00
CA GLU A 87 6.60 -13.05 4.65
C GLU A 87 7.35 -12.09 3.71
N ASN A 88 7.15 -12.20 2.39
CA ASN A 88 8.05 -11.57 1.40
C ASN A 88 7.34 -10.78 0.27
N TRP A 89 6.05 -10.47 0.41
CA TRP A 89 5.22 -9.89 -0.65
C TRP A 89 5.26 -8.35 -0.74
N ILE A 90 5.63 -7.65 0.34
CA ILE A 90 5.61 -6.18 0.39
C ILE A 90 6.78 -5.59 -0.41
N ILE A 91 8.00 -6.10 -0.22
CA ILE A 91 9.22 -5.56 -0.87
C ILE A 91 9.12 -5.52 -2.40
N PRO A 92 8.65 -6.57 -3.10
CA PRO A 92 8.41 -6.55 -4.55
C PRO A 92 7.45 -5.44 -4.98
N SER A 93 6.42 -5.17 -4.19
CA SER A 93 5.45 -4.11 -4.48
C SER A 93 6.07 -2.72 -4.35
N ILE A 94 7.02 -2.53 -3.42
CA ILE A 94 7.81 -1.29 -3.31
C ILE A 94 8.78 -1.17 -4.47
N TYR A 95 9.50 -2.26 -4.80
CA TYR A 95 10.47 -2.27 -5.90
C TYR A 95 9.82 -1.96 -7.25
N ALA A 96 8.59 -2.44 -7.48
CA ALA A 96 7.78 -2.11 -8.66
C ALA A 96 7.28 -0.65 -8.70
N GLY A 97 7.47 0.11 -7.62
CA GLY A 97 7.05 1.51 -7.48
C GLY A 97 5.61 1.73 -7.02
N HIS A 98 4.82 0.65 -6.83
CA HIS A 98 3.41 0.77 -6.42
C HIS A 98 3.25 1.45 -5.06
N PHE A 99 4.16 1.13 -4.14
CA PHE A 99 4.26 1.79 -2.84
C PHE A 99 5.65 2.40 -2.68
N ASN A 100 5.74 3.51 -1.97
CA ASN A 100 7.03 4.10 -1.60
C ASN A 100 7.22 4.22 -0.09
N SER A 101 6.17 3.90 0.69
CA SER A 101 6.14 4.02 2.14
C SER A 101 5.23 2.95 2.74
N VAL A 102 5.69 2.36 3.84
CA VAL A 102 4.95 1.36 4.61
C VAL A 102 4.96 1.80 6.07
N VAL A 103 3.77 1.92 6.67
CA VAL A 103 3.60 2.10 8.11
C VAL A 103 3.29 0.73 8.69
N TRP A 104 4.25 0.15 9.41
CA TRP A 104 4.06 -1.12 10.11
C TRP A 104 3.57 -0.84 11.53
N MET A 105 2.31 -1.19 11.80
CA MET A 105 1.71 -1.10 13.13
C MET A 105 1.79 -2.48 13.78
N LYS A 106 2.70 -2.60 14.75
CA LYS A 106 3.06 -3.88 15.38
C LYS A 106 2.71 -3.89 16.87
N PRO A 107 2.45 -5.07 17.45
CA PRO A 107 2.32 -5.20 18.90
C PRO A 107 3.67 -5.01 19.60
N THR A 108 3.64 -4.67 20.89
CA THR A 108 4.84 -4.34 21.70
C THR A 108 5.83 -5.49 21.83
N TRP A 109 5.42 -6.73 21.59
CA TRP A 109 6.29 -7.91 21.64
C TRP A 109 6.98 -8.24 20.30
N ALA A 110 6.65 -7.57 19.20
CA ALA A 110 7.30 -7.80 17.92
C ALA A 110 8.63 -7.03 17.84
N THR A 111 9.76 -7.74 17.75
CA THR A 111 11.11 -7.15 17.87
C THR A 111 11.95 -7.25 16.58
N GLN A 112 11.36 -7.58 15.43
CA GLN A 112 12.12 -7.78 14.18
C GLN A 112 12.75 -6.51 13.61
N LEU A 113 12.11 -5.35 13.80
CA LEU A 113 12.67 -4.02 13.54
C LEU A 113 12.28 -3.10 14.69
N ASP A 114 13.17 -2.20 15.09
CA ASP A 114 12.90 -1.19 16.11
C ASP A 114 11.81 -0.22 15.65
N GLU A 115 11.16 0.45 16.61
CA GLU A 115 10.25 1.54 16.28
C GLU A 115 11.04 2.75 15.74
N GLY A 116 10.45 3.47 14.78
CA GLY A 116 11.04 4.67 14.21
C GLY A 116 10.98 4.71 12.69
N LEU A 117 11.66 5.71 12.12
CA LEU A 117 11.74 5.90 10.68
C LEU A 117 12.92 5.10 10.12
N HIS A 118 12.61 4.10 9.30
CA HIS A 118 13.59 3.29 8.58
C HIS A 118 13.58 3.65 7.10
N LYS A 119 14.73 4.04 6.56
CA LYS A 119 14.87 4.28 5.12
C LYS A 119 15.59 3.12 4.47
N PHE A 120 14.98 2.54 3.44
CA PHE A 120 15.56 1.46 2.67
C PHE A 120 15.94 1.94 1.28
N LYS A 121 17.05 1.42 0.76
CA LYS A 121 17.37 1.49 -0.66
C LYS A 121 17.17 0.11 -1.26
N LEU A 122 16.27 0.02 -2.22
CA LEU A 122 16.06 -1.20 -3.01
C LEU A 122 16.83 -1.10 -4.32
N GLY A 123 17.31 -2.24 -4.79
CA GLY A 123 18.02 -2.35 -6.05
C GLY A 123 18.07 -3.80 -6.52
N MET A 124 18.70 -4.01 -7.67
CA MET A 124 18.94 -5.33 -8.24
C MET A 124 20.44 -5.56 -8.32
N ASP A 125 20.87 -6.76 -7.94
CA ASP A 125 22.23 -7.21 -8.21
C ASP A 125 22.37 -7.57 -9.69
N LYS A 126 23.36 -6.97 -10.38
CA LYS A 126 23.50 -7.10 -11.84
C LYS A 126 23.88 -8.50 -12.31
N ASN A 127 24.49 -9.32 -11.45
CA ASN A 127 24.99 -10.64 -11.83
C ASN A 127 23.92 -11.72 -11.59
N SER A 128 23.32 -11.69 -10.40
CA SER A 128 22.31 -12.66 -9.98
C SER A 128 20.89 -12.29 -10.40
N LYS A 129 20.64 -11.03 -10.77
CA LYS A 129 19.30 -10.44 -10.99
C LYS A 129 18.39 -10.46 -9.77
N GLU A 130 18.93 -10.82 -8.61
CA GLU A 130 18.18 -10.83 -7.37
C GLU A 130 17.95 -9.41 -6.87
N MET A 131 16.80 -9.20 -6.25
CA MET A 131 16.54 -7.98 -5.50
C MET A 131 17.42 -7.91 -4.25
N LYS A 132 17.85 -6.70 -3.90
CA LYS A 132 18.58 -6.40 -2.66
C LYS A 132 17.93 -5.20 -1.97
N SER A 133 17.87 -5.27 -0.65
CA SER A 133 17.45 -4.16 0.22
C SER A 133 18.60 -3.81 1.15
N ILE A 134 18.87 -2.52 1.30
CA ILE A 134 19.86 -2.00 2.24
C ILE A 134 19.16 -1.01 3.14
N LEU A 135 19.19 -1.27 4.45
CA LEU A 135 18.79 -0.28 5.45
C LEU A 135 19.84 0.83 5.48
N LEU A 136 19.40 2.05 5.21
CA LEU A 136 20.24 3.22 5.29
C LEU A 136 20.41 3.58 6.76
N LYS A 137 21.65 3.56 7.25
CA LYS A 137 21.97 4.11 8.56
C LYS A 137 21.88 5.63 8.47
N GLU A 138 20.73 6.19 8.85
CA GLU A 138 20.63 7.63 9.05
C GLU A 138 20.97 7.98 10.50
N ASN A 139 21.87 8.96 10.67
CA ASN A 139 22.28 9.56 11.94
C ASN A 139 21.19 10.55 12.41
N ILE A 140 19.97 10.08 12.66
CA ILE A 140 18.90 10.97 13.12
C ILE A 140 18.43 10.49 14.48
N ALA A 141 18.99 11.12 15.52
CA ALA A 141 18.42 11.14 16.86
C ALA A 141 17.00 11.71 16.76
N THR A 142 16.02 10.84 16.60
CA THR A 142 14.61 11.23 16.65
C THR A 142 14.12 10.78 18.03
N ASN A 143 14.26 11.66 19.01
CA ASN A 143 13.68 11.47 20.34
C ASN A 143 12.15 11.41 20.19
N PHE A 144 11.60 10.19 20.19
CA PHE A 144 10.16 9.95 20.26
C PHE A 144 9.57 10.12 21.68
N SER A 145 10.40 10.50 22.67
CA SER A 145 9.98 10.66 24.07
C SER A 145 9.09 11.88 24.35
N ALA A 146 8.76 12.71 23.35
CA ALA A 146 8.01 13.95 23.58
C ALA A 146 6.48 13.84 23.38
N ILE A 147 5.91 12.65 23.12
CA ILE A 147 4.47 12.51 22.82
C ILE A 147 3.67 11.84 23.95
N TYR A 148 4.32 11.32 25.00
CA TYR A 148 3.62 10.66 26.12
C TYR A 148 3.54 11.45 27.44
N ASP A 149 3.94 12.73 27.46
CA ASP A 149 3.88 13.60 28.66
C ASP A 149 2.90 14.79 28.51
N ALA A 150 1.66 14.56 28.05
CA ALA A 150 0.58 15.56 28.09
C ALA A 150 -0.79 14.94 28.39
#